data_AF-A0A7X8G481-F1
#
_entry.id   AF-A0A7X8G481-F1
#
_cell.length_a   1.000
_cell.length_b   1.000
_cell.length_c   1.000
_cell.angle_alpha   90.00
_cell.angle_beta   90.00
_cell.angle_gamma   90.00
#
_symmetry.space_group_name_H-M   'P 1'
#
loop_
_entity.id
_entity.type
_entity.pdbx_description
1 polymer ?
#
loop_
_entity_poly.entity_id
_entity_poly.type
_entity_poly.pdbx_seq_one_letter_code
_entity_poly.pdbx_strand_id
1 'polypeptide(L)'
;IARPATVYGLMLPFRLKRNQLNIISLAGIRGAAAIAFAILAINGGTDFSVDIFHIAFGICVFSSLVQGSLMPPAANKWNMLDPNDTVLKTFNYYQNKAEVGFLETRIHPNSSLVGSQVKDLNLTFDFIVAKIERNGETIVPRGHVTIQENDVIVLGGEVHFDESGQDLIEFTIPKGHQWADKYIKDLDLPHDRLVVMIQREGSNVIVPIGDTMLLEDDKVILLKVENKSENSNV
;
A
#
# COMPACT_ATOMS: atom_id res chain seq x y z
N ILE A 1 25.64 -20.44 24.66
CA ILE A 1 25.36 -21.87 24.94
C ILE A 1 23.97 -22.05 25.56
N ALA A 2 23.65 -21.40 26.68
CA ALA A 2 22.33 -21.51 27.31
C ALA A 2 21.17 -21.28 26.32
N ARG A 3 21.26 -20.21 25.53
CA ARG A 3 20.20 -19.83 24.59
C ARG A 3 19.92 -20.85 23.47
N PRO A 4 20.90 -21.32 22.68
CA PRO A 4 20.65 -22.38 21.71
C PRO A 4 20.03 -23.62 22.35
N ALA A 5 20.49 -24.04 23.53
CA ALA A 5 19.90 -25.18 24.22
C ALA A 5 18.41 -24.96 24.57
N THR A 6 18.07 -23.79 25.12
CA THR A 6 16.68 -23.45 25.46
C THR A 6 15.78 -23.34 24.23
N VAL A 7 16.25 -22.68 23.16
CA VAL A 7 15.49 -22.53 21.91
C VAL A 7 15.23 -23.89 21.28
N TYR A 8 16.25 -24.76 21.20
CA TYR A 8 16.09 -26.10 20.66
C TYR A 8 15.15 -26.97 21.49
N GLY A 9 15.21 -26.86 22.82
CA GLY A 9 14.31 -27.58 23.72
C GLY A 9 12.84 -27.14 23.60
N LEU A 10 12.57 -25.83 23.65
CA LEU A 10 11.21 -25.29 23.58
C LEU A 10 10.55 -25.46 22.21
N MET A 11 11.34 -25.50 21.14
CA MET A 11 10.84 -25.60 19.77
C MET A 11 10.76 -27.05 19.26
N LEU A 12 11.14 -28.03 20.09
CA LEU A 12 11.00 -29.46 19.79
C LEU A 12 9.58 -29.87 19.32
N PRO A 13 8.46 -29.40 19.92
CA PRO A 13 7.12 -29.78 19.48
C PRO A 13 6.67 -29.12 18.17
N PHE A 14 7.31 -28.03 17.75
CA PHE A 14 6.89 -27.23 16.58
C PHE A 14 7.58 -27.64 15.26
N ARG A 15 8.47 -28.65 15.29
CA ARG A 15 9.13 -29.25 14.10
C ARG A 15 9.72 -28.23 13.10
N LEU A 16 10.32 -27.16 13.60
CA LEU A 16 10.95 -26.12 12.76
C LEU A 16 12.19 -26.66 12.03
N LYS A 17 12.52 -26.06 10.87
CA LYS A 17 13.74 -26.40 10.13
C LYS A 17 14.97 -25.94 10.93
N ARG A 18 16.06 -26.71 10.87
CA ARG A 18 17.33 -26.39 11.56
C ARG A 18 17.85 -24.99 11.25
N ASN A 19 17.63 -24.49 10.03
CA ASN A 19 18.02 -23.15 9.61
C ASN A 19 17.27 -22.04 10.37
N GLN A 20 15.97 -22.25 10.65
CA GLN A 20 15.15 -21.31 11.44
C GLN A 20 15.59 -21.31 12.90
N LEU A 21 15.86 -22.50 13.45
CA LEU A 21 16.30 -22.67 14.82
C LEU A 21 17.64 -21.97 15.10
N ASN A 22 18.56 -22.04 14.14
CA ASN A 22 19.84 -21.36 14.22
C ASN A 22 19.69 -19.83 14.24
N ILE A 23 18.86 -19.26 13.35
CA ILE A 23 18.56 -17.82 13.36
C ILE A 23 17.92 -17.39 14.69
N ILE A 24 16.88 -18.08 15.16
CA ILE A 24 16.18 -17.74 16.40
C ILE A 24 17.13 -17.83 17.61
N SER A 25 18.02 -18.83 17.61
CA SER A 25 19.03 -18.99 18.67
C SER A 25 20.09 -17.88 18.66
N LEU A 26 20.33 -17.24 17.51
CA LEU A 26 21.21 -16.09 17.34
C LEU A 26 20.48 -14.76 17.62
N ALA A 27 19.15 -14.73 17.44
CA ALA A 27 18.29 -13.54 17.42
C ALA A 27 17.86 -13.01 18.78
N GLY A 28 18.80 -12.59 19.62
CA GLY A 28 18.39 -11.73 20.72
C GLY A 28 19.52 -10.97 21.32
N ILE A 29 19.61 -9.83 20.69
CA ILE A 29 20.11 -8.58 21.18
C ILE A 29 19.68 -8.43 22.64
N ARG A 30 20.66 -8.34 23.53
CA ARG A 30 20.45 -7.93 24.92
C ARG A 30 20.18 -6.45 24.91
N GLY A 31 19.07 -6.02 25.52
CA GLY A 31 18.59 -4.66 25.36
C GLY A 31 18.15 -4.00 26.66
N ALA A 32 17.13 -3.16 26.50
CA ALA A 32 16.63 -2.20 27.47
C ALA A 32 16.32 -2.80 28.86
N ALA A 33 15.79 -4.02 28.92
CA ALA A 33 15.44 -4.65 30.19
C ALA A 33 16.67 -4.91 31.08
N ALA A 34 17.80 -5.37 30.51
CA ALA A 34 19.01 -5.64 31.28
C ALA A 34 19.61 -4.34 31.86
N ILE A 35 19.57 -3.26 31.08
CA ILE A 35 20.02 -1.93 31.50
C ILE A 35 19.08 -1.37 32.59
N ALA A 36 17.76 -1.55 32.43
CA ALA A 36 16.78 -1.12 33.43
C ALA A 36 16.97 -1.82 34.78
N PHE A 37 17.23 -3.13 34.79
CA PHE A 37 17.55 -3.86 36.02
C PHE A 37 18.90 -3.46 36.62
N ALA A 38 19.90 -3.15 35.79
CA ALA A 38 21.16 -2.61 36.28
C ALA A 38 20.96 -1.27 36.99
N ILE A 39 20.21 -0.33 36.37
CA ILE A 39 19.86 0.97 36.98
C ILE A 39 19.09 0.77 38.30
N LEU A 40 18.13 -0.16 38.33
CA LEU A 40 17.37 -0.48 39.54
C LEU A 40 18.29 -0.97 40.68
N ALA A 41 19.25 -1.85 40.38
CA ALA A 41 20.18 -2.37 41.37
C ALA A 41 21.10 -1.29 41.96
N ILE A 42 21.54 -0.34 41.13
CA ILE A 42 22.39 0.79 41.53
C ILE A 42 21.64 1.72 42.48
N ASN A 43 20.38 2.02 42.15
CA ASN A 43 19.51 2.83 43.01
C ASN A 43 19.16 2.13 44.35
N GLY A 44 19.41 0.82 44.46
CA GLY A 44 19.22 0.02 45.67
C GLY A 44 20.31 0.20 46.74
N GLY A 45 21.35 1.02 46.49
CA GLY A 45 22.31 1.42 47.52
C GLY A 45 23.48 0.47 47.78
N THR A 46 23.88 -0.34 46.79
CA THR A 46 25.09 -1.20 46.91
C THR A 46 26.36 -0.40 46.65
N ASP A 47 27.42 -0.57 47.47
CA ASP A 47 28.72 0.14 47.33
C ASP A 47 29.46 -0.10 45.98
N PHE A 48 29.01 -1.08 45.19
CA PHE A 48 29.53 -1.38 43.83
C PHE A 48 28.80 -0.62 42.70
N SER A 49 28.17 0.51 43.02
CA SER A 49 27.18 1.22 42.18
C SER A 49 27.65 1.64 40.78
N VAL A 50 28.93 1.91 40.57
CA VAL A 50 29.41 2.43 39.26
C VAL A 50 29.85 1.29 38.34
N ASP A 51 30.48 0.24 38.89
CA ASP A 51 31.04 -0.85 38.09
C ASP A 51 29.95 -1.73 37.47
N ILE A 52 28.86 -2.01 38.20
CA ILE A 52 27.76 -2.86 37.69
C ILE A 52 27.09 -2.21 36.48
N PHE A 53 26.90 -0.88 36.51
CA PHE A 53 26.34 -0.14 35.39
C PHE A 53 27.22 -0.28 34.15
N HIS A 54 28.50 0.07 34.27
CA HIS A 54 29.42 0.11 33.14
C HIS A 54 29.66 -1.28 32.55
N ILE A 55 29.72 -2.31 33.39
CA ILE A 55 29.83 -3.70 32.94
C ILE A 55 28.56 -4.12 32.18
N ALA A 56 27.37 -3.89 32.75
CA ALA A 56 26.11 -4.26 32.11
C ALA A 56 25.91 -3.50 30.79
N PHE A 57 26.18 -2.19 30.79
CA PHE A 57 26.11 -1.33 29.62
C PHE A 57 27.11 -1.78 28.54
N GLY A 58 28.37 -1.98 28.92
CA GLY A 58 29.42 -2.42 28.00
C GLY A 58 29.11 -3.78 27.36
N ILE A 59 28.65 -4.75 28.16
CA ILE A 59 28.23 -6.06 27.65
C ILE A 59 27.02 -5.94 26.71
N CYS A 60 26.03 -5.09 27.03
CA CYS A 60 24.85 -4.91 26.18
C CYS A 60 25.20 -4.26 24.85
N VAL A 61 25.98 -3.17 24.86
CA VAL A 61 26.41 -2.46 23.64
C VAL A 61 27.29 -3.37 22.78
N PHE A 62 28.33 -3.98 23.37
CA PHE A 62 29.22 -4.88 22.64
C PHE A 62 28.48 -6.09 22.06
N SER A 63 27.59 -6.71 22.84
CA SER A 63 26.76 -7.83 22.38
C SER A 63 25.82 -7.41 21.26
N SER A 64 25.24 -6.21 21.32
CA SER A 64 24.32 -5.70 20.30
C SER A 64 25.03 -5.38 19.00
N LEU A 65 26.24 -4.79 19.07
CA LEU A 65 27.07 -4.53 17.89
C LEU A 65 27.50 -5.83 17.20
N VAL A 66 28.04 -6.77 17.98
CA VAL A 66 28.49 -8.07 17.43
C VAL A 66 27.32 -8.85 16.84
N GLN A 67 26.19 -8.96 17.55
CA GLN A 67 25.03 -9.71 17.06
C GLN A 67 24.33 -9.00 15.90
N GLY A 68 24.22 -7.67 15.94
CA GLY A 68 23.63 -6.87 14.87
C GLY A 68 24.43 -6.99 13.57
N SER A 69 25.77 -6.97 13.64
CA SER A 69 26.63 -7.14 12.47
C SER A 69 26.68 -8.58 11.96
N LEU A 70 26.60 -9.58 12.86
CA LEU A 70 26.63 -10.99 12.49
C LEU A 70 25.31 -11.51 11.92
N MET A 71 24.21 -10.77 12.12
CA MET A 71 22.87 -11.17 11.68
C MET A 71 22.70 -11.24 10.15
N PRO A 72 23.01 -10.18 9.38
CA PRO A 72 22.89 -10.21 7.92
C PRO A 72 23.66 -11.37 7.25
N PRO A 73 24.95 -11.63 7.54
CA PRO A 73 25.66 -12.75 6.93
C PRO A 73 25.14 -14.11 7.40
N ALA A 74 24.65 -14.23 8.64
CA ALA A 74 24.05 -15.46 9.14
C ALA A 74 22.70 -15.78 8.47
N ALA A 75 21.87 -14.75 8.25
CA ALA A 75 20.61 -14.85 7.51
C ALA A 75 20.82 -15.31 6.07
N ASN A 76 21.83 -14.75 5.39
CA ASN A 76 22.22 -15.19 4.05
C ASN A 76 22.71 -16.65 4.05
N LYS A 77 23.61 -17.00 4.97
CA LYS A 77 24.18 -18.36 5.06
C LYS A 77 23.13 -19.44 5.33
N TRP A 78 22.08 -19.13 6.08
CA TRP A 78 21.01 -20.08 6.40
C TRP A 78 19.81 -20.01 5.46
N ASN A 79 19.94 -19.29 4.34
CA ASN A 79 18.91 -19.11 3.31
C ASN A 79 17.57 -18.66 3.93
N MET A 80 17.66 -17.72 4.88
CA MET A 80 16.51 -17.08 5.53
C MET A 80 16.11 -15.77 4.83
N LEU A 81 16.90 -15.36 3.84
CA LEU A 81 16.59 -14.22 2.99
C LEU A 81 15.77 -14.73 1.81
N ASP A 82 14.62 -14.09 1.57
CA ASP A 82 13.88 -14.32 0.33
C ASP A 82 14.64 -13.60 -0.80
N PRO A 83 15.12 -14.30 -1.85
CA PRO A 83 15.84 -13.68 -2.95
C PRO A 83 14.99 -12.69 -3.77
N ASN A 84 13.66 -12.70 -3.63
CA ASN A 84 12.78 -11.67 -4.21
C ASN A 84 12.64 -10.43 -3.32
N ASP A 85 13.16 -10.47 -2.09
CA ASP A 85 13.18 -9.35 -1.16
C ASP A 85 14.61 -8.81 -1.04
N THR A 86 15.10 -8.26 -2.14
CA THR A 86 16.43 -7.65 -2.23
C THR A 86 16.53 -6.51 -1.21
N VAL A 87 17.29 -6.73 -0.14
CA VAL A 87 17.52 -5.79 0.98
C VAL A 87 18.34 -4.53 0.61
N LEU A 88 18.53 -4.27 -0.70
CA LEU A 88 18.97 -2.98 -1.25
C LEU A 88 17.76 -2.10 -1.62
N LYS A 89 16.65 -2.26 -0.90
CA LYS A 89 15.50 -1.37 -0.95
C LYS A 89 15.77 -0.19 -0.03
N THR A 90 16.22 0.93 -0.60
CA THR A 90 16.28 2.24 0.07
C THR A 90 14.95 2.50 0.79
N PHE A 91 14.96 3.20 1.93
CA PHE A 91 13.76 3.50 2.73
C PHE A 91 12.53 3.97 1.91
N ASN A 92 12.74 4.62 0.76
CA ASN A 92 11.70 5.02 -0.18
C ASN A 92 10.88 3.84 -0.76
N TYR A 93 11.44 2.65 -0.89
CA TYR A 93 10.76 1.51 -1.52
C TYR A 93 9.65 0.92 -0.63
N TYR A 94 9.71 1.10 0.69
CA TYR A 94 8.61 0.68 1.57
C TYR A 94 7.35 1.54 1.42
N GLN A 95 7.45 2.72 0.80
CA GLN A 95 6.29 3.52 0.41
C GLN A 95 5.66 3.04 -0.91
N ASN A 96 6.40 2.26 -1.72
CA ASN A 96 6.01 1.81 -3.06
C ASN A 96 5.75 0.30 -3.14
N LYS A 97 5.15 -0.30 -2.10
CA LYS A 97 4.26 -1.44 -2.37
C LYS A 97 2.96 -0.80 -2.82
N ALA A 98 2.59 -0.96 -4.09
CA ALA A 98 1.25 -0.59 -4.55
C ALA A 98 0.26 -1.28 -3.60
N GLU A 99 -0.37 -0.49 -2.74
CA GLU A 99 -1.41 -1.00 -1.86
C GLU A 99 -2.55 -1.41 -2.80
N VAL A 100 -2.92 -2.69 -2.78
CA VAL A 100 -4.09 -3.16 -3.54
C VAL A 100 -5.29 -2.49 -2.91
N GLY A 101 -5.80 -1.45 -3.57
CA GLY A 101 -6.93 -0.66 -3.12
C GLY A 101 -8.21 -1.36 -3.52
N PHE A 102 -9.20 -1.30 -2.62
CA PHE A 102 -10.56 -1.77 -2.92
C PHE A 102 -11.50 -0.57 -2.99
N LEU A 103 -12.22 -0.46 -4.11
CA LEU A 103 -13.24 0.56 -4.32
C LEU A 103 -14.61 -0.12 -4.41
N GLU A 104 -15.57 0.39 -3.65
CA GLU A 104 -16.96 -0.09 -3.69
C GLU A 104 -17.84 0.93 -4.41
N THR A 105 -18.61 0.47 -5.38
CA THR A 105 -19.56 1.32 -6.12
C THR A 105 -20.90 0.63 -6.31
N ARG A 106 -21.99 1.39 -6.19
CA ARG A 106 -23.34 0.90 -6.43
C ARG A 106 -23.76 1.20 -7.87
N ILE A 107 -24.26 0.18 -8.56
CA ILE A 107 -24.80 0.31 -9.92
C ILE A 107 -26.16 0.98 -9.86
N HIS A 108 -26.22 2.21 -10.39
CA HIS A 108 -27.47 2.93 -10.54
C HIS A 108 -28.32 2.36 -11.70
N PRO A 109 -29.66 2.44 -11.64
CA PRO A 109 -30.56 1.98 -12.70
C PRO A 109 -30.28 2.56 -14.09
N ASN A 110 -29.73 3.79 -14.14
CA ASN A 110 -29.38 4.46 -15.40
C ASN A 110 -27.94 4.16 -15.87
N SER A 111 -27.24 3.22 -15.27
CA SER A 111 -25.87 2.87 -15.65
C SER A 111 -25.87 1.97 -16.89
N SER A 112 -24.96 2.25 -17.85
CA SER A 112 -24.70 1.41 -19.02
C SER A 112 -24.14 0.02 -18.67
N LEU A 113 -23.73 -0.19 -17.41
CA LEU A 113 -23.23 -1.46 -16.91
C LEU A 113 -24.36 -2.46 -16.62
N VAL A 114 -25.60 -1.98 -16.46
CA VAL A 114 -26.78 -2.84 -16.23
C VAL A 114 -27.01 -3.73 -17.44
N GLY A 115 -27.04 -5.05 -17.23
CA GLY A 115 -27.21 -6.04 -18.30
C GLY A 115 -25.90 -6.50 -18.95
N SER A 116 -24.77 -5.87 -18.65
CA SER A 116 -23.45 -6.32 -19.13
C SER A 116 -22.94 -7.52 -18.32
N GLN A 117 -22.20 -8.44 -18.95
CA GLN A 117 -21.53 -9.52 -18.21
C GLN A 117 -20.18 -9.04 -17.66
N VAL A 118 -19.72 -9.65 -16.57
CA VAL A 118 -18.42 -9.32 -15.96
C VAL A 118 -17.26 -9.45 -16.97
N LYS A 119 -17.31 -10.43 -17.87
CA LYS A 119 -16.28 -10.60 -18.91
C LYS A 119 -16.27 -9.46 -19.96
N ASP A 120 -17.40 -8.78 -20.10
CA ASP A 120 -17.59 -7.70 -21.09
C ASP A 120 -17.21 -6.34 -20.49
N LEU A 121 -16.89 -6.29 -19.18
CA LEU A 121 -16.32 -5.12 -18.54
C LEU A 121 -14.91 -4.91 -19.05
N ASN A 122 -14.73 -3.89 -19.88
CA ASN A 122 -13.42 -3.48 -20.38
C ASN A 122 -12.67 -2.69 -19.30
N LEU A 123 -12.31 -3.36 -18.20
CA LEU A 123 -11.53 -2.78 -17.10
C LEU A 123 -10.08 -2.57 -17.54
N THR A 124 -9.49 -1.43 -17.16
CA THR A 124 -8.06 -1.15 -17.35
C THR A 124 -7.21 -2.20 -16.65
N PHE A 125 -6.03 -2.49 -17.19
CA PHE A 125 -5.21 -3.69 -16.95
C PHE A 125 -4.85 -4.04 -15.50
N ASP A 126 -5.11 -3.14 -14.54
CA ASP A 126 -4.72 -3.32 -13.14
C ASP A 126 -5.92 -3.41 -12.18
N PHE A 127 -7.16 -3.46 -12.69
CA PHE A 127 -8.37 -3.62 -11.89
C PHE A 127 -9.12 -4.92 -12.20
N ILE A 128 -9.55 -5.62 -11.15
CA ILE A 128 -10.41 -6.79 -11.21
C ILE A 128 -11.71 -6.53 -10.45
N VAL A 129 -12.81 -7.11 -10.91
CA VAL A 129 -14.00 -7.26 -10.06
C VAL A 129 -13.68 -8.31 -9.00
N ALA A 130 -13.62 -7.93 -7.74
CA ALA A 130 -13.29 -8.82 -6.62
C ALA A 130 -14.54 -9.55 -6.11
N LYS A 131 -15.64 -8.81 -5.90
CA LYS A 131 -16.95 -9.36 -5.51
C LYS A 131 -18.09 -8.47 -5.99
N ILE A 132 -19.26 -9.06 -6.13
CA ILE A 132 -20.53 -8.34 -6.36
C ILE A 132 -21.43 -8.64 -5.16
N GLU A 133 -22.06 -7.63 -4.57
CA GLU A 133 -23.08 -7.82 -3.55
C GLU A 133 -24.45 -7.45 -4.12
N ARG A 134 -25.40 -8.37 -4.00
CA ARG A 134 -26.77 -8.22 -4.47
C ARG A 134 -27.72 -8.68 -3.39
N ASN A 135 -28.66 -7.82 -2.99
CA ASN A 135 -29.64 -8.13 -1.94
C ASN A 135 -29.03 -8.64 -0.62
N GLY A 136 -27.81 -8.22 -0.29
CA GLY A 136 -27.07 -8.66 0.90
C GLY A 136 -26.31 -9.98 0.76
N GLU A 137 -26.32 -10.60 -0.43
CA GLU A 137 -25.54 -11.81 -0.72
C GLU A 137 -24.29 -11.49 -1.55
N THR A 138 -23.18 -12.16 -1.25
CA THR A 138 -21.93 -12.04 -2.00
C THR A 138 -21.90 -13.02 -3.18
N ILE A 139 -21.71 -12.49 -4.37
CA ILE A 139 -21.61 -13.21 -5.65
C ILE A 139 -20.16 -13.14 -6.14
N VAL A 140 -19.61 -14.30 -6.50
CA VAL A 140 -18.28 -14.39 -7.11
C VAL A 140 -18.36 -13.95 -8.58
N PRO A 141 -17.57 -12.96 -9.03
CA PRO A 141 -17.69 -12.33 -10.34
C PRO A 141 -17.10 -13.23 -11.43
N ARG A 142 -17.83 -14.28 -11.82
CA ARG A 142 -17.48 -15.12 -12.96
C ARG A 142 -17.82 -14.39 -14.25
N GLY A 143 -17.10 -14.68 -15.34
CA GLY A 143 -17.28 -13.95 -16.61
C GLY A 143 -18.71 -13.93 -17.18
N HIS A 144 -19.55 -14.93 -16.85
CA HIS A 144 -20.96 -14.99 -17.31
C HIS A 144 -21.95 -14.29 -16.36
N VAL A 145 -21.50 -13.78 -15.22
CA VAL A 145 -22.36 -13.08 -14.26
C VAL A 145 -22.77 -11.75 -14.88
N THR A 146 -24.08 -11.51 -14.96
CA THR A 146 -24.63 -10.25 -15.45
C THR A 146 -24.85 -9.27 -14.31
N ILE A 147 -24.37 -8.05 -14.49
CA ILE A 147 -24.57 -6.94 -13.55
C ILE A 147 -26.02 -6.47 -13.61
N GLN A 148 -26.60 -6.25 -12.42
CA GLN A 148 -27.97 -5.79 -12.24
C GLN A 148 -28.00 -4.44 -11.53
N GLU A 149 -29.15 -3.77 -11.64
CA GLU A 149 -29.42 -2.54 -10.91
C GLU A 149 -29.30 -2.79 -9.40
N ASN A 150 -28.72 -1.83 -8.69
CA ASN A 150 -28.45 -1.88 -7.25
C ASN A 150 -27.39 -2.89 -6.80
N ASP A 151 -26.70 -3.57 -7.72
CA ASP A 151 -25.51 -4.33 -7.39
C ASP A 151 -24.46 -3.39 -6.78
N VAL A 152 -23.77 -3.86 -5.73
CA VAL A 152 -22.56 -3.21 -5.23
C VAL A 152 -21.38 -3.98 -5.76
N ILE A 153 -20.59 -3.35 -6.62
CA ILE A 153 -19.40 -3.95 -7.22
C ILE A 153 -18.18 -3.49 -6.42
N VAL A 154 -17.37 -4.44 -5.99
CA VAL A 154 -16.09 -4.17 -5.35
C VAL A 154 -14.99 -4.46 -6.35
N LEU A 155 -14.24 -3.43 -6.68
CA LEU A 155 -13.09 -3.48 -7.57
C LEU A 155 -11.83 -3.54 -6.74
N GLY A 156 -10.94 -4.49 -7.04
CA GLY A 156 -9.61 -4.57 -6.45
C GLY A 156 -8.57 -4.29 -7.53
N GLY A 157 -7.58 -3.46 -7.24
CA GLY A 157 -6.52 -3.18 -8.19
C GLY A 157 -5.30 -2.58 -7.56
N GLU A 158 -4.16 -2.63 -8.26
CA GLU A 158 -2.96 -1.93 -7.82
C GLU A 158 -3.20 -0.42 -7.96
N VAL A 159 -3.17 0.30 -6.84
CA VAL A 159 -3.26 1.76 -6.85
C VAL A 159 -1.90 2.30 -7.33
N HIS A 160 -1.71 2.32 -8.64
CA HIS A 160 -0.59 2.98 -9.28
C HIS A 160 -0.89 4.48 -9.37
N PHE A 161 -0.45 5.24 -8.38
CA PHE A 161 -0.08 6.64 -8.65
C PHE A 161 1.26 6.61 -9.37
N ASP A 162 1.23 6.60 -10.70
CA ASP A 162 2.44 6.67 -11.51
C ASP A 162 3.06 8.07 -11.37
N GLU A 163 4.26 8.16 -10.80
CA GLU A 163 5.06 9.40 -10.82
C GLU A 163 5.50 9.79 -12.25
N SER A 164 5.19 8.98 -13.28
CA SER A 164 5.51 9.24 -14.68
C SER A 164 4.32 9.68 -15.58
N GLY A 165 3.10 9.82 -15.02
CA GLY A 165 2.06 10.68 -15.60
C GLY A 165 1.67 10.44 -17.07
N GLN A 166 1.41 9.19 -17.49
CA GLN A 166 0.62 8.97 -18.70
C GLN A 166 -0.80 8.61 -18.26
N ASP A 167 -1.75 9.53 -18.11
CA ASP A 167 -1.95 10.77 -18.86
C ASP A 167 -2.87 11.71 -18.02
N LEU A 168 -2.55 11.90 -16.74
CA LEU A 168 -3.34 12.73 -15.81
C LEU A 168 -2.74 14.13 -15.69
N ILE A 169 -3.50 15.14 -16.08
CA ILE A 169 -3.13 16.55 -15.97
C ILE A 169 -3.91 17.15 -14.80
N GLU A 170 -3.20 17.53 -13.75
CA GLU A 170 -3.75 18.26 -12.62
C GLU A 170 -3.45 19.75 -12.75
N PHE A 171 -4.47 20.59 -12.62
CA PHE A 171 -4.25 22.03 -12.50
C PHE A 171 -5.34 22.70 -11.66
N THR A 172 -4.98 23.80 -11.01
CA THR A 172 -5.92 24.66 -10.27
C THR A 172 -6.42 25.76 -11.19
N ILE A 173 -7.71 26.06 -11.16
CA ILE A 173 -8.33 27.14 -11.94
C ILE A 173 -7.93 28.49 -11.32
N PRO A 174 -7.05 29.28 -11.97
CA PRO A 174 -6.67 30.58 -11.45
C PRO A 174 -7.81 31.60 -11.66
N LYS A 175 -7.75 32.69 -10.91
CA LYS A 175 -8.72 33.79 -11.04
C LYS A 175 -8.76 34.35 -12.46
N GLY A 176 -9.95 34.48 -13.02
CA GLY A 176 -10.16 34.95 -14.41
C GLY A 176 -9.82 33.93 -15.52
N HIS A 177 -9.65 32.64 -15.19
CA HIS A 177 -9.50 31.59 -16.20
C HIS A 177 -10.78 31.39 -17.02
N GLN A 178 -10.65 31.05 -18.30
CA GLN A 178 -11.78 30.88 -19.24
C GLN A 178 -12.77 29.75 -18.89
N TRP A 179 -12.42 28.89 -17.94
CA TRP A 179 -13.27 27.79 -17.44
C TRP A 179 -13.92 28.11 -16.09
N ALA A 180 -13.53 29.20 -15.42
CA ALA A 180 -14.21 29.65 -14.22
C ALA A 180 -15.65 30.05 -14.56
N ASP A 181 -16.59 29.69 -13.69
CA ASP A 181 -18.03 29.91 -13.81
C ASP A 181 -18.66 29.29 -15.08
N LYS A 182 -18.03 28.25 -15.62
CA LYS A 182 -18.59 27.44 -16.73
C LYS A 182 -18.94 26.03 -16.28
N TYR A 183 -19.95 25.47 -16.93
CA TYR A 183 -20.29 24.07 -16.80
C TYR A 183 -19.36 23.21 -17.66
N ILE A 184 -19.08 21.98 -17.20
CA ILE A 184 -18.19 21.05 -17.92
C ILE A 184 -18.67 20.77 -19.33
N LYS A 185 -19.98 20.64 -19.55
CA LYS A 185 -20.58 20.46 -20.88
C LYS A 185 -20.33 21.61 -21.85
N ASP A 186 -20.05 22.81 -21.33
CA ASP A 186 -19.83 24.04 -22.10
C ASP A 186 -18.33 24.31 -22.31
N LEU A 187 -17.45 23.41 -21.84
CA LEU A 187 -16.01 23.54 -22.01
C LEU A 187 -15.59 23.05 -23.40
N ASP A 188 -14.75 23.83 -24.06
CA ASP A 188 -14.08 23.44 -25.30
C ASP A 188 -12.86 22.56 -24.96
N LEU A 189 -13.12 21.29 -24.64
CA LEU A 189 -12.10 20.30 -24.34
C LEU A 189 -11.77 19.48 -25.60
N PRO A 190 -10.48 19.20 -25.87
CA PRO A 190 -10.08 18.24 -26.89
C PRO A 190 -10.77 16.87 -26.69
N HIS A 191 -11.09 16.18 -27.80
CA HIS A 191 -11.79 14.89 -27.77
C HIS A 191 -11.02 13.76 -27.09
N ASP A 192 -9.71 13.93 -26.91
CA ASP A 192 -8.83 13.04 -26.17
C ASP A 192 -8.70 13.44 -24.71
N ARG A 193 -9.55 14.32 -24.15
CA ARG A 193 -9.47 14.76 -22.75
C ARG A 193 -10.80 14.66 -22.02
N LEU A 194 -10.75 14.07 -20.83
CA LEU A 194 -11.89 13.88 -19.94
C LEU A 194 -11.60 14.47 -18.57
N VAL A 195 -12.49 15.33 -18.04
CA VAL A 195 -12.43 15.74 -16.64
C VAL A 195 -12.92 14.57 -15.79
N VAL A 196 -12.06 14.02 -14.94
CA VAL A 196 -12.38 12.83 -14.13
C VAL A 196 -12.66 13.16 -12.67
N MET A 197 -12.15 14.30 -12.19
CA MET A 197 -12.31 14.71 -10.79
C MET A 197 -12.16 16.21 -10.63
N ILE A 198 -12.93 16.80 -9.72
CA ILE A 198 -12.75 18.16 -9.22
C ILE A 198 -12.60 18.11 -7.71
N GLN A 199 -11.60 18.79 -7.17
CA GLN A 199 -11.41 18.97 -5.74
C GLN A 199 -11.63 20.43 -5.38
N ARG A 200 -12.64 20.68 -4.55
CA ARG A 200 -13.01 22.00 -4.02
C ARG A 200 -12.60 22.12 -2.56
N GLU A 201 -12.39 23.34 -2.08
CA GLU A 201 -11.94 23.67 -0.71
C GLU A 201 -12.36 22.66 0.38
N GLY A 202 -11.42 22.33 1.27
CA GLY A 202 -11.69 21.41 2.39
C GLY A 202 -11.70 19.91 2.01
N SER A 203 -11.06 19.54 0.89
CA SER A 203 -10.96 18.15 0.39
C SER A 203 -12.28 17.55 -0.10
N ASN A 204 -13.23 18.38 -0.53
CA ASN A 204 -14.46 17.87 -1.11
C ASN A 204 -14.20 17.38 -2.55
N VAL A 205 -14.29 16.07 -2.75
CA VAL A 205 -14.10 15.43 -4.06
C VAL A 205 -15.43 15.36 -4.78
N ILE A 206 -15.49 15.95 -5.96
CA ILE A 206 -16.67 16.03 -6.81
C ILE A 206 -16.39 15.20 -8.06
N VAL A 207 -17.24 14.20 -8.30
CA VAL A 207 -17.25 13.47 -9.58
C VAL A 207 -17.99 14.35 -10.59
N PRO A 208 -17.30 14.83 -11.64
CA PRO A 208 -17.85 15.77 -12.61
C PRO A 208 -18.97 15.12 -13.43
N ILE A 209 -20.08 15.83 -13.55
CA ILE A 209 -21.13 15.59 -14.55
C ILE A 209 -21.19 16.80 -15.50
N GLY A 210 -21.89 16.69 -16.63
CA GLY A 210 -21.97 17.79 -17.60
C GLY A 210 -22.45 19.11 -16.99
N ASP A 211 -23.32 19.06 -15.97
CA ASP A 211 -23.84 20.22 -15.25
C ASP A 211 -23.01 20.60 -14.01
N THR A 212 -21.82 20.03 -13.83
CA THR A 212 -20.90 20.49 -12.78
C THR A 212 -20.28 21.80 -13.23
N MET A 213 -20.45 22.84 -12.41
CA MET A 213 -19.84 24.15 -12.62
C MET A 213 -18.46 24.23 -11.96
N LEU A 214 -17.48 24.65 -12.74
CA LEU A 214 -16.11 24.90 -12.30
C LEU A 214 -16.00 26.29 -11.66
N LEU A 215 -15.40 26.36 -10.47
CA LEU A 215 -15.16 27.61 -9.74
C LEU A 215 -13.67 27.96 -9.73
N GLU A 216 -13.37 29.23 -9.41
CA GLU A 216 -12.00 29.62 -9.06
C GLU A 216 -11.47 28.77 -7.91
N ASP A 217 -10.16 28.49 -7.92
CA ASP A 217 -9.45 27.66 -6.95
C ASP A 217 -9.84 26.16 -6.92
N ASP A 218 -10.77 25.72 -7.77
CA ASP A 218 -11.00 24.28 -8.00
C ASP A 218 -9.73 23.65 -8.59
N LYS A 219 -9.35 22.49 -8.04
CA LYS A 219 -8.32 21.63 -8.61
C LYS A 219 -9.00 20.60 -9.50
N VAL A 220 -8.66 20.62 -10.79
CA VAL A 220 -9.27 19.77 -11.83
C VAL A 220 -8.25 18.73 -12.26
N ILE A 221 -8.70 17.47 -12.31
CA ILE A 221 -7.91 16.35 -12.84
C ILE A 221 -8.50 15.95 -14.19
N LEU A 222 -7.67 16.06 -15.23
CA LEU A 222 -7.97 15.68 -16.60
C LEU A 222 -7.26 14.37 -16.93
N LEU A 223 -7.96 13.41 -17.52
CA LEU A 223 -7.38 12.23 -18.13
C LEU A 223 -7.27 12.46 -19.64
N LYS A 224 -6.08 12.25 -20.21
CA LYS A 224 -5.90 12.14 -21.64
C LYS A 224 -6.14 10.70 -22.08
N VAL A 225 -7.09 10.52 -22.98
CA VAL A 225 -7.56 9.23 -23.48
C VAL A 225 -6.95 9.04 -24.86
N GLU A 226 -6.00 8.11 -25.01
CA GLU A 226 -5.51 7.74 -26.33
C GLU A 226 -6.63 7.13 -27.16
N ASN A 227 -7.11 7.90 -28.13
CA ASN A 227 -7.98 7.35 -29.16
C ASN A 227 -7.11 6.46 -30.06
N LYS A 228 -7.32 5.14 -30.00
CA LYS A 228 -6.87 4.23 -31.05
C LYS A 228 -7.65 4.56 -32.33
N SER A 229 -7.13 5.51 -33.08
CA SER A 229 -7.63 5.85 -34.41
C SER A 229 -7.58 4.62 -35.30
N GLU A 230 -8.70 4.38 -35.97
CA GLU A 230 -8.92 3.41 -37.02
C GLU A 230 -7.73 3.33 -37.98
N ASN A 231 -7.11 2.15 -38.10
CA ASN A 231 -6.31 1.80 -39.27
C ASN A 231 -7.08 0.73 -40.05
N SER A 232 -8.20 1.15 -40.64
CA SER A 232 -8.77 0.52 -41.83
C SER A 232 -8.07 1.10 -43.07
N ASN A 233 -7.72 0.23 -44.03
CA ASN A 233 -6.98 0.45 -45.28
C ASN A 233 -5.46 0.18 -45.10
N VAL A 234 -4.84 -0.83 -45.70
CA VAL A 234 -4.98 -1.45 -47.04
C VAL A 234 -4.68 -2.95 -46.96
#